data_AF-A0A970NLJ9-F1
#
_entry.id   AF-A0A970NLJ9-F1
#
_cell.length_a   1.000
_cell.length_b   1.000
_cell.length_c   1.000
_cell.angle_alpha   90.00
_cell.angle_beta   90.00
_cell.angle_gamma   90.00
#
_symmetry.space_group_name_H-M   'P 1'
#
loop_
_entity.id
_entity.type
_entity.pdbx_description
1 polymer ?
#
loop_
_entity_poly.entity_id
_entity_poly.type
_entity_poly.pdbx_seq_one_letter_code
_entity_poly.pdbx_strand_id
1 'polypeptide(L)'
;MLAEDADLRVLAGISQSLEAEYRADNAEWEGSPFAWIRGRPSRQVGAIGERLVRGWLAARGFEVTRSGDSEADCVVEGQRVEVKFSTLWDNGSYRFQQLRDQRYDLAVCLGLSPFDAHCWAIPKVDIMRLWRTEHLIPTQHGGGRGSDTAWLRVEPSSVPDWLVPFGGCLYRAIERLSELTGYHPMPLSVDLDDDE
;
A
#
# COMPACT_ATOMS: atom_id res chain seq x y z
N MET A 1 3.43 20.75 -44.04
CA MET A 1 4.43 19.69 -44.32
C MET A 1 5.47 19.77 -43.21
N LEU A 2 5.31 18.95 -42.16
CA LEU A 2 6.12 18.96 -40.91
C LEU A 2 7.55 18.41 -41.09
N ALA A 3 8.06 18.36 -42.33
CA ALA A 3 9.22 17.55 -42.70
C ALA A 3 10.57 18.25 -42.52
N GLU A 4 10.63 19.55 -42.17
CA GLU A 4 11.89 20.31 -42.11
C GLU A 4 12.23 20.92 -40.74
N ASP A 5 11.37 20.73 -39.74
CA ASP A 5 11.64 21.26 -38.42
C ASP A 5 12.68 20.38 -37.70
N ALA A 6 13.93 20.86 -37.69
CA ALA A 6 15.04 20.19 -37.03
C ALA A 6 14.80 20.06 -35.52
N ASP A 7 14.15 21.06 -34.90
CA ASP A 7 13.84 21.04 -33.47
C ASP A 7 12.77 19.99 -33.16
N LEU A 8 11.78 19.80 -34.03
CA LEU A 8 10.80 18.72 -33.90
C LEU A 8 11.45 17.33 -33.96
N ARG A 9 12.47 17.13 -34.81
CA ARG A 9 13.19 15.83 -34.87
C ARG A 9 14.01 15.58 -33.62
N VAL A 10 14.66 16.61 -33.09
CA VAL A 10 15.38 16.53 -31.81
C VAL A 10 14.41 16.20 -30.68
N LEU A 11 13.27 16.90 -30.61
CA LEU A 11 12.24 16.65 -29.60
C LEU A 11 11.64 15.24 -29.72
N ALA A 12 11.39 14.76 -30.94
CA ALA A 12 10.90 13.39 -31.17
C ALA A 12 11.93 12.34 -30.75
N GLY A 13 13.22 12.57 -30.99
CA GLY A 13 14.29 11.70 -30.52
C GLY A 13 14.38 11.65 -28.99
N ILE A 14 14.31 12.81 -28.34
CA ILE A 14 14.23 12.90 -26.87
C ILE A 14 13.00 12.15 -26.36
N SER A 15 11.83 12.34 -27.00
CA SER A 15 10.59 11.67 -26.62
C SER A 15 10.69 10.15 -26.74
N GLN A 16 11.34 9.62 -27.77
CA GLN A 16 11.52 8.18 -27.96
C GLN A 16 12.48 7.57 -26.94
N SER A 17 13.57 8.26 -26.62
CA SER A 17 14.48 7.84 -25.55
C SER A 17 13.76 7.82 -24.19
N LEU A 18 12.98 8.85 -23.88
CA LEU A 18 12.15 8.89 -22.69
C LEU A 18 11.12 7.76 -22.69
N GLU A 19 10.42 7.52 -23.80
CA GLU A 19 9.44 6.43 -23.91
C GLU A 19 10.07 5.06 -23.62
N ALA A 20 11.29 4.81 -24.11
CA ALA A 20 12.00 3.57 -23.85
C ALA A 20 12.29 3.36 -22.35
N GLU A 21 12.66 4.43 -21.64
CA GLU A 21 12.85 4.43 -20.18
C GLU A 21 11.53 4.09 -19.46
N TYR A 22 10.43 4.80 -19.77
CA TYR A 22 9.13 4.57 -19.14
C TYR A 22 8.48 3.22 -19.51
N ARG A 23 8.82 2.63 -20.66
CA ARG A 23 8.35 1.30 -21.05
C ARG A 23 9.07 0.20 -20.27
N ALA A 24 10.37 0.36 -20.03
CA ALA A 24 11.13 -0.57 -19.20
C ALA A 24 10.56 -0.64 -17.77
N ASP A 25 10.18 0.50 -17.19
CA ASP A 25 9.57 0.57 -15.84
C ASP A 25 8.26 -0.23 -15.72
N ASN A 26 7.52 -0.41 -16.83
CA ASN A 26 6.25 -1.15 -16.84
C ASN A 26 6.39 -2.63 -17.21
N ALA A 27 7.52 -3.05 -17.76
CA ALA A 27 7.73 -4.43 -18.21
C ALA A 27 7.61 -5.44 -17.05
N GLU A 28 8.05 -5.08 -15.85
CA GLU A 28 7.92 -5.94 -14.66
C GLU A 28 6.46 -6.24 -14.28
N TRP A 29 5.52 -5.41 -14.70
CA TRP A 29 4.09 -5.54 -14.43
C TRP A 29 3.33 -6.17 -15.59
N GLU A 30 3.99 -6.53 -16.68
CA GLU A 30 3.35 -7.22 -17.80
C GLU A 30 2.78 -8.56 -17.34
N GLY A 31 1.49 -8.81 -17.61
CA GLY A 31 0.77 -10.00 -17.14
C GLY A 31 0.31 -9.95 -15.68
N SER A 32 0.69 -8.94 -14.90
CA SER A 32 0.23 -8.78 -13.52
C SER A 32 -1.27 -8.49 -13.43
N PRO A 33 -2.02 -9.13 -12.52
CA PRO A 33 -3.43 -8.78 -12.25
C PRO A 33 -3.59 -7.36 -11.64
N PHE A 34 -2.49 -6.75 -11.21
CA PHE A 34 -2.45 -5.44 -10.56
C PHE A 34 -1.89 -4.33 -11.46
N ALA A 35 -1.41 -4.65 -12.67
CA ALA A 35 -0.77 -3.70 -13.59
C ALA A 35 -1.62 -2.45 -13.87
N TRP A 36 -2.94 -2.65 -14.03
CA TRP A 36 -3.89 -1.58 -14.34
C TRP A 36 -4.01 -0.50 -13.24
N ILE A 37 -3.51 -0.77 -12.03
CA ILE A 37 -3.54 0.16 -10.90
C ILE A 37 -2.47 1.25 -11.04
N ARG A 38 -1.28 0.94 -11.60
CA ARG A 38 -0.16 1.90 -11.74
C ARG A 38 -0.51 3.12 -12.59
N GLY A 39 -1.36 2.94 -13.60
CA GLY A 39 -1.81 4.02 -14.48
C GLY A 39 -2.88 4.94 -13.87
N ARG A 40 -3.30 4.72 -12.62
CA ARG A 40 -4.38 5.49 -11.99
C ARG A 40 -3.84 6.72 -11.24
N PRO A 41 -4.59 7.83 -11.19
CA PRO A 41 -4.24 8.97 -10.36
C PRO A 41 -4.10 8.59 -8.88
N SER A 42 -3.16 9.20 -8.16
CA SER A 42 -2.84 8.88 -6.75
C SER A 42 -4.08 8.77 -5.84
N ARG A 43 -5.05 9.69 -5.95
CA ARG A 43 -6.30 9.63 -5.18
C ARG A 43 -7.13 8.38 -5.51
N GLN A 44 -7.19 7.97 -6.78
CA GLN A 44 -7.87 6.73 -7.18
C GLN A 44 -7.12 5.51 -6.67
N VAL A 45 -5.78 5.52 -6.72
CA VAL A 45 -4.93 4.45 -6.19
C VAL A 45 -5.19 4.22 -4.70
N GLY A 46 -5.27 5.29 -3.90
CA GLY A 46 -5.64 5.18 -2.47
C GLY A 46 -7.03 4.55 -2.28
N ALA A 47 -8.03 5.02 -3.02
CA ALA A 47 -9.39 4.47 -2.95
C ALA A 47 -9.48 3.00 -3.43
N ILE A 48 -8.66 2.60 -4.40
CA ILE A 48 -8.53 1.21 -4.84
C ILE A 48 -7.93 0.37 -3.70
N GLY A 49 -6.84 0.84 -3.09
CA GLY A 49 -6.20 0.17 -1.96
C GLY A 49 -7.15 -0.06 -0.77
N GLU A 50 -7.93 0.97 -0.39
CA GLU A 50 -8.97 0.86 0.63
C GLU A 50 -9.99 -0.25 0.28
N ARG A 51 -10.48 -0.25 -0.96
CA ARG A 51 -11.45 -1.25 -1.43
C ARG A 51 -10.86 -2.67 -1.45
N LEU A 52 -9.60 -2.82 -1.85
CA LEU A 52 -8.90 -4.11 -1.85
C LEU A 52 -8.78 -4.67 -0.44
N VAL A 53 -8.29 -3.87 0.52
CA VAL A 53 -8.16 -4.30 1.92
C VAL A 53 -9.51 -4.68 2.51
N ARG A 54 -10.53 -3.83 2.33
CA ARG A 54 -11.87 -4.10 2.86
C ARG A 54 -12.50 -5.35 2.24
N GLY A 55 -12.39 -5.52 0.92
CA GLY A 55 -12.90 -6.69 0.22
C GLY A 55 -12.18 -7.98 0.63
N TRP A 56 -10.85 -7.92 0.77
CA TRP A 56 -10.05 -9.05 1.24
C TRP A 56 -10.40 -9.47 2.67
N LEU A 57 -10.48 -8.51 3.61
CA LEU A 57 -10.84 -8.82 4.99
C LEU A 57 -12.27 -9.35 5.11
N ALA A 58 -13.22 -8.78 4.37
CA ALA A 58 -14.59 -9.31 4.32
C ALA A 58 -14.64 -10.73 3.74
N ALA A 59 -13.86 -11.03 2.70
CA ALA A 59 -13.75 -12.39 2.14
C ALA A 59 -13.08 -13.37 3.13
N ARG A 60 -12.28 -12.87 4.06
CA ARG A 60 -11.73 -13.64 5.20
C ARG A 60 -12.73 -13.80 6.35
N GLY A 61 -13.92 -13.20 6.27
CA GLY A 61 -14.97 -13.31 7.29
C GLY A 61 -15.00 -12.19 8.32
N PHE A 62 -14.06 -11.24 8.28
CA PHE A 62 -14.10 -10.09 9.18
C PHE A 62 -15.33 -9.22 8.89
N GLU A 63 -15.97 -8.70 9.94
CA GLU A 63 -16.93 -7.61 9.84
C GLU A 63 -16.19 -6.32 9.49
N VAL A 64 -16.49 -5.78 8.31
CA VAL A 64 -15.89 -4.53 7.81
C VAL A 64 -16.96 -3.51 7.49
N THR A 65 -16.97 -2.40 8.23
CA THR A 65 -17.92 -1.29 8.04
C THR A 65 -17.20 0.03 7.76
N ARG A 66 -17.92 1.06 7.32
CA ARG A 66 -17.34 2.41 7.16
C ARG A 66 -17.15 3.07 8.53
N SER A 67 -16.08 3.85 8.70
CA SER A 67 -15.78 4.59 9.93
C SER A 67 -16.80 5.66 10.32
N GLY A 68 -17.52 6.21 9.33
CA GLY A 68 -18.53 7.25 9.51
C GLY A 68 -17.97 8.67 9.65
N ASP A 69 -16.65 8.84 9.69
CA ASP A 69 -15.96 10.13 9.72
C ASP A 69 -14.64 10.07 8.91
N SER A 70 -13.83 11.13 8.95
CA SER A 70 -12.56 11.21 8.22
C SER A 70 -11.34 10.82 9.05
N GLU A 71 -11.52 10.25 10.25
CA GLU A 71 -10.43 9.97 11.19
C GLU A 71 -9.90 8.53 11.06
N ALA A 72 -10.59 7.70 10.27
CA ALA A 72 -10.18 6.36 9.85
C ALA A 72 -10.93 6.03 8.55
N ASP A 73 -10.45 5.05 7.78
CA ASP A 73 -11.10 4.66 6.53
C ASP A 73 -12.26 3.66 6.76
N CYS A 74 -12.08 2.74 7.72
CA CYS A 74 -13.06 1.71 8.03
C CYS A 74 -13.01 1.28 9.51
N VAL A 75 -13.96 0.43 9.90
CA VAL A 75 -13.94 -0.31 11.16
C VAL A 75 -13.91 -1.80 10.84
N VAL A 76 -12.98 -2.52 11.46
CA VAL A 76 -12.80 -3.97 11.32
C VAL A 76 -12.92 -4.57 12.71
N GLU A 77 -13.95 -5.39 12.93
CA GLU A 77 -14.19 -6.05 14.25
C GLU A 77 -14.15 -5.05 15.42
N GLY A 78 -14.83 -3.92 15.24
CA GLY A 78 -14.87 -2.83 16.23
C GLY A 78 -13.60 -1.96 16.32
N GLN A 79 -12.51 -2.32 15.65
CA GLN A 79 -11.27 -1.52 15.61
C GLN A 79 -11.29 -0.52 14.46
N ARG A 80 -10.92 0.74 14.71
CA ARG A 80 -10.83 1.78 13.67
C ARG A 80 -9.53 1.60 12.89
N VAL A 81 -9.64 1.47 11.57
CA VAL A 81 -8.51 1.13 10.69
C VAL A 81 -8.25 2.24 9.68
N GLU A 82 -6.99 2.67 9.62
CA GLU A 82 -6.45 3.48 8.53
C GLU A 82 -5.81 2.54 7.49
N VAL A 83 -6.17 2.68 6.21
CA VAL A 83 -5.58 1.89 5.13
C VAL A 83 -4.51 2.71 4.42
N LYS A 84 -3.29 2.15 4.35
CA LYS A 84 -2.22 2.69 3.51
C LYS A 84 -1.89 1.70 2.40
N PHE A 85 -1.72 2.22 1.19
CA PHE A 85 -1.52 1.40 0.00
C PHE A 85 -0.32 1.90 -0.80
N SER A 86 0.46 0.96 -1.35
CA SER A 86 1.56 1.26 -2.28
C SER A 86 1.67 0.13 -3.31
N THR A 87 1.83 0.46 -4.58
CA THR A 87 2.47 -0.46 -5.52
C THR A 87 3.97 -0.48 -5.27
N LEU A 88 4.69 -1.49 -5.77
CA LEU A 88 6.14 -1.52 -5.79
C LEU A 88 6.64 -0.34 -6.64
N TRP A 89 7.55 0.46 -6.10
CA TRP A 89 8.23 1.51 -6.85
C TRP A 89 9.44 0.92 -7.57
N ASP A 90 9.92 1.60 -8.61
CA ASP A 90 11.04 1.12 -9.44
C ASP A 90 12.35 0.96 -8.64
N ASN A 91 12.44 1.58 -7.45
CA ASN A 91 13.53 1.37 -6.50
C ASN A 91 13.37 0.12 -5.60
N GLY A 92 12.44 -0.77 -5.94
CA GLY A 92 12.18 -2.02 -5.22
C GLY A 92 11.51 -1.84 -3.85
N SER A 93 10.92 -0.69 -3.54
CA SER A 93 10.30 -0.46 -2.21
C SER A 93 8.87 0.03 -2.27
N TYR A 94 8.10 -0.31 -1.23
CA TYR A 94 6.81 0.29 -0.93
C TYR A 94 6.99 1.58 -0.13
N ARG A 95 6.07 2.52 -0.34
CA ARG A 95 6.05 3.81 0.34
C ARG A 95 4.64 4.11 0.87
N PHE A 96 4.45 3.87 2.16
CA PHE A 96 3.21 4.16 2.88
C PHE A 96 3.29 5.54 3.52
N GLN A 97 2.54 6.49 2.95
CA GLN A 97 2.64 7.90 3.30
C GLN A 97 1.52 8.35 4.24
N GLN A 98 1.68 9.55 4.78
CA GLN A 98 0.64 10.25 5.54
C GLN A 98 0.11 9.44 6.73
N LEU A 99 0.98 8.76 7.45
CA LEU A 99 0.65 8.20 8.76
C LEU A 99 0.58 9.36 9.76
N ARG A 100 -0.63 9.62 10.27
CA ARG A 100 -0.95 10.77 11.12
C ARG A 100 -1.30 10.34 12.53
N ASP A 101 -1.25 11.29 13.45
CA ASP A 101 -1.81 11.15 14.79
C ASP A 101 -3.30 11.54 14.79
N GLN A 102 -4.13 10.73 14.12
CA GLN A 102 -5.59 10.89 14.02
C GLN A 102 -6.31 9.70 14.68
N ARG A 103 -7.65 9.70 14.79
CA ARG A 103 -8.37 8.68 15.58
C ARG A 103 -8.60 7.35 14.84
N TYR A 104 -7.53 6.58 14.64
CA TYR A 104 -7.55 5.15 14.32
C TYR A 104 -6.80 4.33 15.38
N ASP A 105 -7.10 3.04 15.47
CA ASP A 105 -6.49 2.11 16.43
C ASP A 105 -5.29 1.37 15.82
N LEU A 106 -5.38 1.03 14.53
CA LEU A 106 -4.29 0.44 13.75
C LEU A 106 -4.26 0.92 12.30
N ALA A 107 -3.10 0.82 11.66
CA ALA A 107 -2.95 0.98 10.23
C ALA A 107 -2.77 -0.39 9.56
N VAL A 108 -3.45 -0.59 8.43
CA VAL A 108 -3.23 -1.72 7.52
C VAL A 108 -2.49 -1.21 6.29
N CYS A 109 -1.22 -1.62 6.16
CA CYS A 109 -0.34 -1.23 5.06
C CYS A 109 -0.27 -2.35 4.02
N LEU A 110 -0.92 -2.18 2.86
CA LEU A 110 -0.93 -3.15 1.76
C LEU A 110 0.04 -2.73 0.64
N GLY A 111 1.09 -3.51 0.44
CA GLY A 111 2.04 -3.40 -0.66
C GLY A 111 1.73 -4.41 -1.77
N LEU A 112 1.62 -3.97 -3.02
CA LEU A 112 1.50 -4.86 -4.18
C LEU A 112 2.78 -4.87 -5.00
N SER A 113 3.33 -6.06 -5.21
CA SER A 113 4.30 -6.35 -6.26
C SER A 113 3.57 -6.87 -7.51
N PRO A 114 4.24 -7.01 -8.67
CA PRO A 114 3.59 -7.53 -9.88
C PRO A 114 2.80 -8.83 -9.67
N PHE A 115 3.33 -9.78 -8.92
CA PHE A 115 2.70 -11.09 -8.72
C PHE A 115 2.62 -11.52 -7.26
N ASP A 116 2.73 -10.56 -6.34
CA ASP A 116 2.74 -10.84 -4.90
C ASP A 116 2.16 -9.67 -4.11
N ALA A 117 1.76 -9.93 -2.88
CA ALA A 117 1.19 -8.93 -1.98
C ALA A 117 1.73 -9.09 -0.56
N HIS A 118 2.15 -7.96 0.01
CA HIS A 118 2.67 -7.87 1.36
C HIS A 118 1.73 -7.02 2.19
N CYS A 119 1.48 -7.42 3.44
CA CYS A 119 0.59 -6.68 4.32
C CYS A 119 1.14 -6.64 5.74
N TRP A 120 0.94 -5.50 6.40
CA TRP A 120 1.28 -5.30 7.80
C TRP A 120 0.11 -4.64 8.52
N ALA A 121 -0.24 -5.17 9.70
CA ALA A 121 -1.22 -4.59 10.61
C ALA A 121 -0.49 -4.04 11.83
N ILE A 122 -0.36 -2.71 11.89
CA ILE A 122 0.51 -2.02 12.84
C ILE A 122 -0.35 -1.17 13.78
N PRO A 123 -0.35 -1.43 15.09
CA PRO A 123 -1.05 -0.58 16.06
C PRO A 123 -0.57 0.86 16.00
N LYS A 124 -1.49 1.83 16.15
CA LYS A 124 -1.13 3.25 16.14
C LYS A 124 -0.06 3.58 17.18
N VAL A 125 -0.12 2.95 18.35
CA VAL A 125 0.87 3.15 19.42
C VAL A 125 2.28 2.79 18.97
N ASP A 126 2.44 1.70 18.21
CA ASP A 126 3.74 1.30 17.65
C ASP A 126 4.20 2.30 16.57
N ILE A 127 3.31 2.75 15.69
CA ILE A 127 3.63 3.77 14.68
C ILE A 127 4.11 5.06 15.36
N MET A 128 3.41 5.52 16.39
CA MET A 128 3.80 6.73 17.13
C MET A 128 5.11 6.56 17.88
N ARG A 129 5.37 5.38 18.48
CA ARG A 129 6.64 5.05 19.14
C ARG A 129 7.79 5.07 18.14
N LEU A 130 7.66 4.34 17.03
CA LEU A 130 8.67 4.22 15.97
C LEU A 130 9.00 5.59 15.36
N TRP A 131 8.00 6.47 15.27
CA TRP A 131 8.18 7.79 14.68
C TRP A 131 8.72 8.83 15.66
N ARG A 132 8.04 9.04 16.79
CA ARG A 132 8.29 10.17 17.70
C ARG A 132 9.30 9.86 18.79
N THR A 133 9.51 8.58 19.12
CA THR A 133 10.41 8.17 20.20
C THR A 133 11.67 7.55 19.65
N GLU A 134 11.53 6.52 18.81
CA GLU A 134 12.68 5.75 18.29
C GLU A 134 13.27 6.33 17.01
N HIS A 135 12.52 7.19 16.31
CA HIS A 135 12.95 7.84 15.06
C HIS A 135 13.38 6.84 13.96
N LEU A 136 12.80 5.63 13.98
CA LEU A 136 13.05 4.58 12.98
C LEU A 136 12.28 4.82 11.68
N ILE A 137 11.21 5.62 11.71
CA ILE A 137 10.49 6.06 10.51
C ILE A 137 10.53 7.58 10.38
N PRO A 138 10.83 8.12 9.17
CA PRO A 138 11.03 9.56 8.98
C PRO A 138 9.73 10.37 8.91
N THR A 139 9.86 11.67 9.20
CA THR A 139 8.83 12.66 8.90
C THR A 139 8.78 12.97 7.39
N GLN A 140 7.59 13.01 6.81
CA GLN A 140 7.37 13.22 5.37
C GLN A 140 7.53 14.70 4.94
N HIS A 141 7.13 15.66 5.78
CA HIS A 141 7.19 17.10 5.49
C HIS A 141 7.66 17.90 6.72
N GLY A 142 8.96 18.18 6.81
CA GLY A 142 9.52 19.08 7.81
C GLY A 142 9.49 20.53 7.33
N GLY A 143 8.37 21.24 7.53
CA GLY A 143 8.24 22.64 7.13
C GLY A 143 7.07 23.40 7.73
N GLY A 144 7.40 24.38 8.59
CA GLY A 144 6.65 25.62 8.86
C GLY A 144 5.33 25.58 9.62
N ARG A 145 4.39 24.68 9.28
CA ARG A 145 3.00 24.69 9.82
C ARG A 145 2.16 23.44 9.50
N GLY A 146 2.74 22.41 8.88
CA GLY A 146 2.01 21.18 8.52
C GLY A 146 1.81 20.26 9.71
N SER A 147 0.64 19.62 9.82
CA SER A 147 0.46 18.50 10.75
C SER A 147 1.44 17.40 10.36
N ASP A 148 2.42 17.16 11.24
CA ASP A 148 3.50 16.22 10.99
C ASP A 148 2.93 14.86 10.56
N THR A 149 3.56 14.25 9.55
CA THR A 149 3.18 12.95 8.99
C THR A 149 4.40 12.06 8.95
N ALA A 150 4.22 10.80 9.31
CA ALA A 150 5.25 9.78 9.13
C ALA A 150 5.13 9.13 7.75
N TRP A 151 6.27 8.64 7.26
CA TRP A 151 6.35 7.79 6.09
C TRP A 151 7.05 6.48 6.49
N LEU A 152 6.38 5.36 6.22
CA LEU A 152 6.96 4.01 6.28
C LEU A 152 7.45 3.56 4.89
N ARG A 153 8.74 3.29 4.76
CA ARG A 153 9.35 2.66 3.58
C ARG A 153 9.66 1.19 3.90
N VAL A 154 9.31 0.29 2.99
CA VAL A 154 9.58 -1.14 3.15
C VAL A 154 10.12 -1.71 1.85
N GLU A 155 11.25 -2.39 1.90
CA GLU A 155 11.75 -3.22 0.81
C GLU A 155 11.33 -4.67 1.09
N PRO A 156 10.43 -5.28 0.28
CA PRO A 156 9.87 -6.60 0.58
C PRO A 156 10.92 -7.71 0.58
N SER A 157 12.01 -7.56 -0.18
CA SER A 157 13.16 -8.48 -0.18
C SER A 157 14.04 -8.36 1.08
N SER A 158 13.87 -7.31 1.88
CA SER A 158 14.68 -7.02 3.05
C SER A 158 13.87 -6.27 4.12
N VAL A 159 12.80 -6.91 4.60
CA VAL A 159 11.93 -6.35 5.65
C VAL A 159 12.72 -6.15 6.95
N PRO A 160 12.69 -4.96 7.57
CA PRO A 160 13.43 -4.72 8.80
C PRO A 160 12.84 -5.51 9.97
N ASP A 161 13.71 -6.01 10.86
CA ASP A 161 13.35 -6.91 11.97
C ASP A 161 12.20 -6.40 12.84
N TRP A 162 12.16 -5.09 13.11
CA TRP A 162 11.12 -4.49 13.95
C TRP A 162 9.73 -4.53 13.30
N LEU A 163 9.65 -4.69 11.97
CA LEU A 163 8.39 -4.71 11.22
C LEU A 163 7.83 -6.14 11.06
N VAL A 164 8.70 -7.14 11.17
CA VAL A 164 8.34 -8.57 11.04
C VAL A 164 7.19 -8.98 11.95
N PRO A 165 7.10 -8.57 13.23
CA PRO A 165 5.98 -8.95 14.10
C PRO A 165 4.61 -8.46 13.65
N PHE A 166 4.55 -7.48 12.73
CA PHE A 166 3.30 -6.89 12.27
C PHE A 166 2.75 -7.53 10.98
N GLY A 167 3.49 -8.44 10.35
CA GLY A 167 3.05 -9.10 9.12
C GLY A 167 4.21 -9.46 8.20
N GLY A 168 4.08 -9.10 6.92
CA GLY A 168 5.05 -9.42 5.87
C GLY A 168 4.35 -10.04 4.67
N CYS A 169 3.57 -11.09 4.89
CA CYS A 169 2.67 -11.65 3.87
C CYS A 169 1.21 -11.57 4.33
N LEU A 170 0.27 -11.78 3.40
CA LEU A 170 -1.17 -11.69 3.69
C LEU A 170 -1.61 -12.59 4.85
N TYR A 171 -1.13 -13.83 4.90
CA TYR A 171 -1.47 -14.78 5.97
C TYR A 171 -1.02 -14.28 7.36
N ARG A 172 0.23 -13.80 7.48
CA ARG A 172 0.76 -13.25 8.73
C ARG A 172 0.02 -11.98 9.15
N ALA A 173 -0.39 -11.15 8.20
CA ALA A 173 -1.23 -10.00 8.50
C ALA A 173 -2.61 -10.39 9.04
N ILE A 174 -3.20 -11.48 8.57
CA ILE A 174 -4.46 -12.02 9.13
C ILE A 174 -4.25 -12.55 10.55
N GLU A 175 -3.18 -13.30 10.82
CA GLU A 175 -2.85 -13.72 12.19
C GLU A 175 -2.74 -12.49 13.10
N ARG A 176 -2.00 -11.48 12.66
CA ARG A 176 -1.81 -10.26 13.43
C ARG A 176 -3.11 -9.49 13.66
N LEU A 177 -3.97 -9.37 12.65
CA LEU A 177 -5.30 -8.77 12.81
C LEU A 177 -6.17 -9.56 13.78
N SER A 178 -6.06 -10.89 13.75
CA SER A 178 -6.80 -11.77 14.66
C SER A 178 -6.37 -11.55 16.11
N GLU A 179 -5.07 -11.42 16.35
CA GLU A 179 -4.54 -11.08 17.68
C GLU A 179 -5.02 -9.71 18.18
N LEU A 180 -5.05 -8.72 17.30
CA LEU A 180 -5.42 -7.34 17.65
C LEU A 180 -6.93 -7.17 17.87
N THR A 181 -7.75 -7.93 17.15
CA THR A 181 -9.22 -7.83 17.20
C THR A 181 -9.87 -8.87 18.11
N GLY A 182 -9.18 -9.99 18.37
CA GLY A 182 -9.75 -11.17 19.01
C GLY A 182 -10.63 -12.03 18.10
N TYR A 183 -10.81 -11.64 16.83
CA TYR A 183 -11.58 -12.40 15.85
C TYR A 183 -10.68 -13.39 15.11
N HIS A 184 -11.10 -14.65 15.01
CA HIS A 184 -10.36 -15.67 14.28
C HIS A 184 -11.12 -16.10 13.03
N PRO A 185 -10.71 -15.65 11.83
CA PRO A 185 -11.34 -16.05 10.59
C PRO A 185 -11.11 -17.54 10.32
N MET A 186 -12.12 -18.21 9.76
CA MET A 186 -11.89 -19.55 9.22
C MET A 186 -10.85 -19.50 8.10
N PRO A 187 -10.06 -20.57 7.90
CA PRO A 187 -9.24 -20.70 6.70
C PRO A 187 -10.14 -20.56 5.46
N LEU A 188 -9.65 -19.90 4.41
CA LEU A 188 -10.32 -19.98 3.11
C LEU A 188 -10.35 -21.46 2.72
N SER A 189 -11.54 -22.04 2.55
CA SER A 189 -11.62 -23.34 1.89
C SER A 189 -11.11 -23.14 0.48
N VAL A 190 -10.09 -23.90 0.09
CA VAL A 190 -9.64 -23.96 -1.30
C VAL A 190 -10.60 -24.89 -2.02
N ASP A 191 -11.86 -24.49 -2.09
CA ASP A 191 -12.78 -25.06 -3.08
C ASP A 191 -12.52 -24.26 -4.36
N LEU A 192 -11.34 -24.49 -4.94
CA LEU A 192 -11.18 -24.30 -6.37
C LEU A 192 -11.95 -25.48 -6.96
N ASP A 193 -13.24 -25.27 -7.19
CA ASP A 193 -13.99 -26.13 -8.08
C ASP A 193 -13.20 -26.17 -9.39
N ASP A 194 -12.59 -27.32 -9.65
CA ASP A 194 -12.16 -27.77 -10.97
C ASP A 194 -13.43 -27.90 -11.83
N ASP A 195 -14.07 -26.77 -12.16
CA ASP A 195 -15.15 -26.72 -13.13
C ASP A 195 -14.53 -26.57 -14.53
N GLU A 196 -14.40 -27.75 -15.18
CA GLU A 196 -14.34 -28.09 -16.62
C GLU A 196 -13.56 -27.20 -17.61
#